data_AF-A0A8I1UPE3-F1
#
_entry.id   AF-A0A8I1UPE3-F1
#
_cell.length_a   1.000
_cell.length_b   1.000
_cell.length_c   1.000
_cell.angle_alpha   90.00
_cell.angle_beta   90.00
_cell.angle_gamma   90.00
#
_symmetry.space_group_name_H-M   'P 1'
#
loop_
_entity.id
_entity.type
_entity.pdbx_description
1 polymer ?
#
loop_
_entity_poly.entity_id
_entity_poly.type
_entity_poly.pdbx_seq_one_letter_code
_entity_poly.pdbx_strand_id
1 'polypeptide(L)'
;MGSTASTGGGGAPTGAGGTAETGRRAQPTRRTSPQFSPDSKGAAFAAHQLRLVMQADFTPRVLLNAKERRVLACLDRVLADEAPSWRAMGQVSLGEVIASKDEKAYFAVNSKRVDLLIVDAECRPLFAIEYQGTGHHLGQTAVARDAVKMEALRKAGIGYETIRPGDTPAELRTLVRKFVGQRAA
;
A
#
# COMPACT_ATOMS: atom_id res chain seq x y z
N MET A 1 49.19 -3.35 -34.07
CA MET A 1 49.97 -2.24 -34.70
C MET A 1 49.36 -0.95 -34.18
N GLY A 2 50.00 -0.03 -33.47
CA GLY A 2 51.38 0.05 -33.00
C GLY A 2 51.44 0.60 -31.57
N SER A 3 52.49 0.17 -30.89
CA SER A 3 52.99 0.65 -29.60
C SER A 3 53.77 1.94 -29.83
N THR A 4 53.70 2.89 -28.89
CA THR A 4 54.85 3.74 -28.52
C THR A 4 54.73 4.17 -27.06
N ALA A 5 55.60 3.61 -26.23
CA ALA A 5 56.13 4.26 -25.03
C ALA A 5 57.40 5.02 -25.42
N SER A 6 57.80 6.06 -24.67
CA SER A 6 59.19 6.28 -24.20
C SER A 6 59.40 7.65 -23.55
N THR A 7 59.94 7.62 -22.31
CA THR A 7 61.01 8.47 -21.70
C THR A 7 60.82 9.99 -21.56
N GLY A 8 61.23 10.68 -20.50
CA GLY A 8 62.07 10.34 -19.34
C GLY A 8 62.89 11.56 -18.87
N GLY A 9 63.29 11.59 -17.59
CA GLY A 9 64.32 12.47 -17.00
C GLY A 9 63.80 13.84 -16.53
N GLY A 10 64.17 14.41 -15.39
CA GLY A 10 65.20 14.11 -14.39
C GLY A 10 65.60 15.45 -13.74
N GLY A 11 65.71 15.52 -12.42
CA GLY A 11 66.18 16.73 -11.73
C GLY A 11 65.85 16.78 -10.25
N ALA A 12 66.74 16.24 -9.42
CA ALA A 12 66.97 16.69 -8.04
C ALA A 12 68.21 17.63 -8.10
N PRO A 13 68.39 18.62 -7.20
CA PRO A 13 68.79 18.28 -5.83
C PRO A 13 68.38 19.28 -4.70
N THR A 14 68.42 18.73 -3.47
CA THR A 14 68.93 19.30 -2.20
C THR A 14 68.40 20.62 -1.64
N GLY A 15 67.91 20.55 -0.39
CA GLY A 15 67.85 21.68 0.54
C GLY A 15 67.34 21.24 1.92
N ALA A 16 68.23 21.20 2.91
CA ALA A 16 67.98 20.81 4.29
C ALA A 16 67.41 21.96 5.15
N GLY A 17 66.67 21.66 6.21
CA GLY A 17 66.36 22.61 7.29
C GLY A 17 65.16 22.20 8.13
N GLY A 18 65.31 22.21 9.46
CA GLY A 18 64.32 21.82 10.48
C GLY A 18 62.97 22.53 10.38
N THR A 19 61.92 22.11 11.08
CA THR A 19 61.85 21.87 12.53
C THR A 19 60.70 20.93 12.86
N ALA A 20 60.88 20.09 13.88
CA ALA A 20 59.83 19.24 14.41
C ALA A 20 58.74 20.08 15.09
N GLU A 21 57.53 20.06 14.55
CA GLU A 21 56.33 20.58 15.20
C GLU A 21 55.36 19.41 15.44
N THR A 22 55.18 19.08 16.70
CA THR A 22 54.34 17.98 17.21
C THR A 22 52.86 18.26 16.96
N GLY A 23 52.35 17.84 15.80
CA GLY A 23 50.92 17.77 15.53
C GLY A 23 50.30 16.52 16.18
N ARG A 24 49.49 16.69 17.23
CA ARG A 24 48.66 15.62 17.81
C ARG A 24 47.70 15.10 16.74
N ARG A 25 47.95 13.90 16.22
CA ARG A 25 47.04 13.17 15.34
C ARG A 25 45.80 12.73 16.13
N ALA A 26 44.70 13.47 15.99
CA ALA A 26 43.40 13.05 16.51
C ALA A 26 42.99 11.74 15.81
N GLN A 27 42.75 10.69 16.60
CA GLN A 27 42.18 9.45 16.09
C GLN A 27 40.75 9.72 15.58
N PRO A 28 40.34 9.17 14.43
CA PRO A 28 38.96 9.26 14.00
C PRO A 28 38.12 8.45 14.99
N THR A 29 37.22 9.13 15.70
CA THR A 29 36.25 8.48 16.56
C THR A 29 35.39 7.56 15.68
N ARG A 30 35.46 6.25 15.94
CA ARG A 30 34.49 5.30 15.40
C ARG A 30 33.11 5.80 15.83
N ARG A 31 32.35 6.37 14.88
CA ARG A 31 30.91 6.57 15.03
C ARG A 31 30.31 5.19 15.30
N THR A 32 29.96 4.94 16.55
CA THR A 32 29.13 3.80 16.92
C THR A 32 27.84 3.92 16.13
N SER A 33 27.59 2.96 15.25
CA SER A 33 26.29 2.79 14.61
C SER A 33 25.21 2.80 15.69
N PRO A 34 24.09 3.51 15.51
CA PRO A 34 23.02 3.46 16.49
C PRO A 34 22.57 2.00 16.60
N GLN A 35 22.75 1.42 17.79
CA GLN A 35 22.16 0.13 18.10
C GLN A 35 20.65 0.30 18.01
N PHE A 36 20.03 -0.37 17.05
CA PHE A 36 18.58 -0.60 17.06
C PHE A 36 18.26 -1.45 18.28
N SER A 37 17.95 -0.80 19.39
CA SER A 37 17.28 -1.45 20.51
C SER A 37 15.80 -1.51 20.16
N PRO A 38 15.22 -2.68 19.83
CA PRO A 38 13.78 -2.76 19.64
C PRO A 38 13.12 -2.33 20.94
N ASP A 39 12.08 -1.50 20.84
CA ASP A 39 11.28 -1.10 21.99
C ASP A 39 10.84 -2.38 22.71
N SER A 40 11.35 -2.60 23.92
CA SER A 40 11.20 -3.88 24.65
C SER A 40 9.73 -4.24 24.88
N LYS A 41 8.86 -3.21 24.94
CA LYS A 41 7.40 -3.34 24.98
C LYS A 41 6.81 -3.90 23.68
N GLY A 42 7.30 -3.45 22.53
CA GLY A 42 6.86 -3.95 21.22
C GLY A 42 7.27 -5.40 21.01
N ALA A 43 8.49 -5.75 21.39
CA ALA A 43 8.97 -7.14 21.35
C ALA A 43 8.17 -8.07 22.26
N ALA A 44 7.86 -7.64 23.48
CA ALA A 44 7.04 -8.41 24.42
C ALA A 44 5.59 -8.60 23.91
N PHE A 45 5.00 -7.56 23.32
CA PHE A 45 3.67 -7.64 22.73
C PHE A 45 3.61 -8.60 21.53
N ALA A 46 4.58 -8.52 20.63
CA ALA A 46 4.69 -9.43 19.49
C ALA A 46 4.89 -10.89 19.93
N ALA A 47 5.73 -11.13 20.95
CA ALA A 47 5.92 -12.47 21.52
C ALA A 47 4.64 -13.03 22.14
N HIS A 48 3.85 -12.18 22.80
CA HIS A 48 2.53 -12.57 23.31
C HIS A 48 1.55 -12.92 22.18
N GLN A 49 1.47 -12.11 21.13
CA GLN A 49 0.64 -12.41 19.95
C GLN A 49 1.05 -13.73 19.28
N LEU A 50 2.35 -13.98 19.13
CA LEU A 50 2.86 -15.23 18.56
C LEU A 50 2.41 -16.44 19.39
N ARG A 51 2.47 -16.35 20.72
CA ARG A 51 2.01 -17.43 21.59
C ARG A 51 0.53 -17.75 21.38
N LEU A 52 -0.31 -16.73 21.25
CA LEU A 52 -1.74 -16.91 20.97
C LEU A 52 -1.95 -17.63 19.63
N VAL A 53 -1.20 -17.24 18.59
CA VAL A 53 -1.27 -17.89 17.27
C VAL A 53 -0.81 -19.35 17.35
N MET A 54 0.28 -19.65 18.06
CA MET A 54 0.78 -21.02 18.21
C MET A 54 -0.18 -21.96 18.95
N GLN A 55 -1.11 -21.40 19.74
CA GLN A 55 -2.08 -22.16 20.53
C GLN A 55 -3.45 -22.29 19.86
N ALA A 56 -3.68 -21.61 18.75
CA ALA A 56 -4.97 -21.56 18.07
C ALA A 56 -4.99 -22.46 16.82
N ASP A 57 -6.16 -23.03 16.54
CA ASP A 57 -6.42 -23.70 15.27
C ASP A 57 -6.85 -22.68 14.21
N PHE A 58 -6.25 -22.76 13.02
CA PHE A 58 -6.62 -21.95 11.86
C PHE A 58 -7.12 -22.83 10.73
N THR A 59 -8.25 -22.43 10.14
CA THR A 59 -8.80 -23.07 8.94
C THR A 59 -8.99 -22.04 7.84
N PRO A 60 -8.70 -22.40 6.57
CA PRO A 60 -8.98 -21.51 5.46
C PRO A 60 -10.49 -21.32 5.30
N ARG A 61 -10.89 -20.13 4.86
CA ARG A 61 -12.28 -19.80 4.54
C ARG A 61 -12.37 -19.18 3.16
N VAL A 62 -13.53 -19.31 2.52
CA VAL A 62 -13.81 -18.58 1.29
C VAL A 62 -13.81 -17.08 1.60
N LEU A 63 -13.03 -16.31 0.83
CA LEU A 63 -12.84 -14.87 1.04
C LEU A 63 -14.14 -14.09 0.83
N LEU A 64 -14.85 -14.40 -0.25
CA LEU A 64 -16.07 -13.72 -0.68
C LEU A 64 -17.29 -14.63 -0.51
N ASN A 65 -18.41 -14.05 -0.09
CA ASN A 65 -19.68 -14.77 -0.04
C ASN A 65 -20.21 -15.07 -1.46
N ALA A 66 -21.24 -15.91 -1.59
CA ALA A 66 -21.74 -16.34 -2.90
C ALA A 66 -22.20 -15.18 -3.81
N LYS A 67 -22.74 -14.12 -3.22
CA LYS A 67 -23.25 -12.95 -3.93
C LYS A 67 -22.10 -12.04 -4.37
N GLU A 68 -21.16 -11.75 -3.47
CA GLU A 68 -19.92 -11.01 -3.80
C GLU A 68 -19.11 -11.71 -4.91
N ARG A 69 -18.98 -13.05 -4.84
CA ARG A 69 -18.30 -13.82 -5.91
C ARG A 69 -18.98 -13.66 -7.27
N ARG A 70 -20.30 -13.61 -7.30
CA ARG A 70 -21.06 -13.40 -8.54
C ARG A 70 -20.84 -12.00 -9.10
N VAL A 71 -20.82 -10.99 -8.23
CA VAL A 71 -20.51 -9.61 -8.62
C VAL A 71 -19.09 -9.49 -9.16
N LEU A 72 -18.10 -10.06 -8.46
CA LEU A 72 -16.71 -10.07 -8.91
C LEU A 72 -16.58 -10.73 -10.29
N ALA A 73 -17.16 -11.93 -10.48
CA ALA A 73 -17.11 -12.63 -11.76
C ALA A 73 -17.78 -11.84 -12.91
N CYS A 74 -18.79 -11.03 -12.60
CA CYS A 74 -19.42 -10.16 -13.57
C CYS A 74 -18.54 -8.95 -13.89
N LEU A 75 -17.96 -8.31 -12.87
CA LEU A 75 -17.01 -7.21 -13.04
C LEU A 75 -15.81 -7.63 -13.86
N ASP A 76 -15.24 -8.81 -13.63
CA ASP A 76 -14.09 -9.32 -14.39
C ASP A 76 -14.38 -9.38 -15.89
N ARG A 77 -15.58 -9.88 -16.27
CA ARG A 77 -16.00 -9.93 -17.69
C ARG A 77 -16.20 -8.54 -18.27
N VAL A 78 -16.85 -7.66 -17.52
CA VAL A 78 -17.11 -6.27 -17.97
C VAL A 78 -15.79 -5.51 -18.14
N LEU A 79 -14.86 -5.63 -17.19
CA LEU A 79 -13.56 -4.99 -17.26
C LEU A 79 -12.75 -5.54 -18.45
N ALA A 80 -12.79 -6.85 -18.69
CA ALA A 80 -12.12 -7.44 -19.86
C ALA A 80 -12.61 -6.84 -21.19
N ASP A 81 -13.88 -6.46 -21.29
CA ASP A 81 -14.45 -5.86 -22.50
C ASP A 81 -14.21 -4.33 -22.58
N GLU A 82 -14.41 -3.61 -21.48
CA GLU A 82 -14.50 -2.14 -21.47
C GLU A 82 -13.20 -1.45 -21.04
N ALA A 83 -12.38 -2.11 -20.20
CA ALA A 83 -11.14 -1.56 -19.65
C ALA A 83 -10.13 -2.70 -19.35
N PRO A 84 -9.53 -3.34 -20.38
CA PRO A 84 -8.75 -4.58 -20.21
C PRO A 84 -7.50 -4.44 -19.32
N SER A 85 -7.02 -3.21 -19.14
CA SER A 85 -5.88 -2.90 -18.28
C SER A 85 -6.26 -2.76 -16.80
N TRP A 86 -7.55 -2.64 -16.48
CA TRP A 86 -8.05 -2.54 -15.11
C TRP A 86 -8.24 -3.92 -14.49
N ARG A 87 -8.37 -3.96 -13.16
CA ARG A 87 -8.57 -5.19 -12.37
C ARG A 87 -9.55 -4.93 -11.23
N ALA A 88 -10.35 -5.95 -10.88
CA ALA A 88 -11.13 -5.96 -9.65
C ALA A 88 -10.41 -6.79 -8.57
N MET A 89 -10.47 -6.32 -7.32
CA MET A 89 -9.89 -6.95 -6.14
C MET A 89 -10.94 -7.07 -5.04
N GLY A 90 -10.92 -8.13 -4.24
CA GLY A 90 -11.89 -8.36 -3.16
C GLY A 90 -11.34 -8.12 -1.76
N GLN A 91 -12.19 -7.64 -0.85
CA GLN A 91 -11.91 -7.46 0.59
C GLN A 91 -10.66 -6.61 0.85
N VAL A 92 -10.51 -5.50 0.11
CA VAL A 92 -9.34 -4.63 0.18
C VAL A 92 -9.40 -3.74 1.42
N SER A 93 -8.31 -3.71 2.19
CA SER A 93 -8.18 -2.80 3.33
C SER A 93 -8.00 -1.35 2.86
N LEU A 94 -8.76 -0.42 3.44
CA LEU A 94 -8.62 1.01 3.13
C LEU A 94 -7.25 1.56 3.57
N GLY A 95 -6.63 0.99 4.61
CA GLY A 95 -5.29 1.39 5.04
C GLY A 95 -4.17 1.07 4.04
N GLU A 96 -4.42 0.19 3.08
CA GLU A 96 -3.47 -0.18 2.03
C GLU A 96 -3.60 0.69 0.78
N VAL A 97 -4.75 1.37 0.61
CA VAL A 97 -5.07 2.12 -0.62
C VAL A 97 -5.29 3.60 -0.39
N ILE A 98 -5.42 4.04 0.87
CA ILE A 98 -5.53 5.45 1.24
C ILE A 98 -4.51 5.74 2.34
N ALA A 99 -3.75 6.82 2.14
CA ALA A 99 -2.81 7.34 3.12
C ALA A 99 -3.30 8.70 3.67
N SER A 100 -2.92 8.99 4.91
CA SER A 100 -3.15 10.29 5.54
C SER A 100 -1.93 10.67 6.37
N LYS A 101 -1.53 11.95 6.32
CA LYS A 101 -0.51 12.51 7.22
C LYS A 101 -1.07 12.70 8.64
N ASP A 102 -2.39 12.79 8.78
CA ASP A 102 -3.08 12.75 10.06
C ASP A 102 -3.22 11.28 10.49
N GLU A 103 -2.47 10.92 11.53
CA GLU A 103 -2.41 9.58 12.10
C GLU A 103 -3.76 9.13 12.67
N LYS A 104 -4.54 10.04 13.28
CA LYS A 104 -5.87 9.70 13.82
C LYS A 104 -6.84 9.39 12.69
N ALA A 105 -6.78 10.16 11.60
CA ALA A 105 -7.57 9.89 10.41
C ALA A 105 -7.16 8.57 9.73
N TYR A 106 -5.85 8.29 9.65
CA TYR A 106 -5.34 7.03 9.13
C TYR A 106 -5.86 5.83 9.95
N PHE A 107 -5.72 5.86 11.28
CA PHE A 107 -6.23 4.78 12.12
C PHE A 107 -7.74 4.62 12.07
N ALA A 108 -8.48 5.72 11.87
CA ALA A 108 -9.92 5.67 11.66
C ALA A 108 -10.28 4.86 10.41
N VAL A 109 -9.45 4.80 9.37
CA VAL A 109 -9.74 4.06 8.13
C VAL A 109 -9.01 2.72 8.02
N ASN A 110 -7.84 2.57 8.65
CA ASN A 110 -6.95 1.41 8.48
C ASN A 110 -7.62 0.06 8.77
N SER A 111 -8.53 0.02 9.73
CA SER A 111 -9.27 -1.21 10.10
C SER A 111 -10.49 -1.49 9.21
N LYS A 112 -10.80 -0.61 8.24
CA LYS A 112 -11.96 -0.73 7.36
C LYS A 112 -11.56 -1.37 6.05
N ARG A 113 -12.49 -2.09 5.44
CA ARG A 113 -12.31 -2.76 4.16
C ARG A 113 -13.48 -2.43 3.25
N VAL A 114 -13.23 -2.48 1.95
CA VAL A 114 -14.26 -2.45 0.90
C VAL A 114 -14.43 -3.85 0.35
N ASP A 115 -15.66 -4.21 -0.02
CA ASP A 115 -15.96 -5.54 -0.55
C ASP A 115 -15.23 -5.80 -1.86
N LEU A 116 -15.24 -4.81 -2.75
CA LEU A 116 -14.58 -4.85 -4.05
C LEU A 116 -13.90 -3.51 -4.35
N LEU A 117 -12.77 -3.54 -5.05
CA LEU A 117 -12.03 -2.36 -5.51
C LEU A 117 -11.59 -2.56 -6.95
N ILE A 118 -11.88 -1.59 -7.81
CA ILE A 118 -11.35 -1.50 -9.17
C ILE A 118 -10.07 -0.68 -9.13
N VAL A 119 -9.01 -1.20 -9.74
CA VAL A 119 -7.71 -0.55 -9.90
C VAL A 119 -7.30 -0.48 -11.37
N ASP A 120 -6.39 0.44 -11.70
CA ASP A 120 -5.77 0.51 -13.03
C ASP A 120 -4.60 -0.48 -13.21
N ALA A 121 -3.87 -0.34 -14.32
CA ALA A 121 -2.72 -1.17 -14.66
C ALA A 121 -1.57 -1.08 -13.66
N GLU A 122 -1.43 0.06 -12.98
CA GLU A 122 -0.42 0.31 -11.95
C GLU A 122 -0.95 -0.03 -10.54
N CYS A 123 -2.11 -0.68 -10.44
CA CYS A 123 -2.79 -1.00 -9.20
C CYS A 123 -3.19 0.23 -8.37
N ARG A 124 -3.37 1.40 -8.99
CA ARG A 124 -3.89 2.58 -8.31
C ARG A 124 -5.41 2.46 -8.13
N PRO A 125 -5.95 2.80 -6.93
CA PRO A 125 -7.37 2.67 -6.66
C PRO A 125 -8.20 3.66 -7.50
N LEU A 126 -9.22 3.15 -8.18
CA LEU A 126 -10.12 3.96 -9.02
C LEU A 126 -11.52 4.08 -8.41
N PHE A 127 -12.14 2.93 -8.09
CA PHE A 127 -13.51 2.85 -7.62
C PHE A 127 -13.70 1.73 -6.60
N ALA A 128 -14.20 2.07 -5.42
CA ALA A 128 -14.65 1.13 -4.42
C ALA A 128 -16.11 0.74 -4.65
N ILE A 129 -16.42 -0.52 -4.40
CA ILE A 129 -17.73 -1.11 -4.58
C ILE A 129 -18.09 -1.87 -3.30
N GLU A 130 -19.28 -1.59 -2.77
CA GLU A 130 -19.83 -2.28 -1.58
C GLU A 130 -21.06 -3.10 -1.99
N TYR A 131 -21.13 -4.33 -1.49
CA TYR A 131 -22.28 -5.20 -1.71
C TYR A 131 -23.28 -5.11 -0.56
N GLN A 132 -24.45 -4.54 -0.85
CA GLN A 132 -25.53 -4.40 0.13
C GLN A 132 -26.21 -5.77 0.34
N GLY A 133 -25.85 -6.48 1.43
CA GLY A 133 -26.50 -7.75 1.80
C GLY A 133 -27.96 -7.57 2.23
N THR A 134 -28.76 -8.65 2.21
CA THR A 134 -30.16 -8.63 2.70
C THR A 134 -30.27 -8.57 4.23
N GLY A 135 -29.16 -8.68 4.95
CA GLY A 135 -29.09 -8.72 6.41
C GLY A 135 -28.44 -7.48 7.02
N HIS A 136 -28.77 -6.28 6.53
CA HIS A 136 -28.32 -5.08 7.24
C HIS A 136 -29.03 -5.02 8.59
N HIS A 137 -28.30 -5.40 9.65
CA HIS A 137 -28.57 -4.90 10.97
C HIS A 137 -28.39 -3.38 10.91
N LEU A 138 -29.52 -2.67 10.73
CA LEU A 138 -29.69 -1.22 10.69
C LEU A 138 -29.37 -0.60 12.07
N GLY A 139 -28.21 -0.92 12.64
CA GLY A 139 -27.68 -0.26 13.81
C GLY A 139 -26.98 1.04 13.42
N GLN A 140 -27.05 2.06 14.29
CA GLN A 140 -26.37 3.35 14.09
C GLN A 140 -24.87 3.19 13.78
N THR A 141 -24.24 2.14 14.31
CA THR A 141 -22.83 1.80 14.07
C THR A 141 -22.51 1.43 12.62
N ALA A 142 -23.43 0.79 11.89
CA ALA A 142 -23.20 0.44 10.48
C ALA A 142 -23.18 1.69 9.60
N VAL A 143 -24.16 2.57 9.79
CA VAL A 143 -24.26 3.87 9.10
C VAL A 143 -23.02 4.72 9.35
N ALA A 144 -22.57 4.81 10.61
CA ALA A 144 -21.38 5.57 10.95
C ALA A 144 -20.11 5.01 10.29
N ARG A 145 -19.98 3.68 10.17
CA ARG A 145 -18.84 3.04 9.51
C ARG A 145 -18.82 3.34 8.01
N ASP A 146 -19.97 3.23 7.36
CA ASP A 146 -20.10 3.51 5.93
C ASP A 146 -19.83 4.98 5.62
N ALA A 147 -20.31 5.91 6.45
CA ALA A 147 -20.01 7.33 6.32
C ALA A 147 -18.50 7.62 6.36
N VAL A 148 -17.77 6.96 7.27
CA VAL A 148 -16.30 7.10 7.35
C VAL A 148 -15.62 6.54 6.10
N LYS A 149 -16.06 5.39 5.57
CA LYS A 149 -15.50 4.82 4.32
C LYS A 149 -15.72 5.80 3.16
N MET A 150 -16.97 6.22 2.97
CA MET A 150 -17.37 7.12 1.88
C MET A 150 -16.59 8.44 1.91
N GLU A 151 -16.46 9.07 3.08
CA GLU A 151 -15.76 10.34 3.19
C GLU A 151 -14.25 10.20 2.95
N ALA A 152 -13.64 9.11 3.43
CA ALA A 152 -12.23 8.83 3.17
C ALA A 152 -11.95 8.61 1.67
N LEU A 153 -12.77 7.79 1.00
CA LEU A 153 -12.66 7.53 -0.44
C LEU A 153 -12.86 8.81 -1.26
N ARG A 154 -13.87 9.61 -0.91
CA ARG A 154 -14.13 10.91 -1.55
C ARG A 154 -12.93 11.84 -1.43
N LYS A 155 -12.35 11.98 -0.23
CA LYS A 155 -11.15 12.80 -0.01
C LYS A 155 -9.92 12.27 -0.76
N ALA A 156 -9.84 10.96 -0.99
CA ALA A 156 -8.78 10.33 -1.76
C ALA A 156 -8.99 10.38 -3.29
N GLY A 157 -10.12 10.91 -3.78
CA GLY A 157 -10.43 10.92 -5.21
C GLY A 157 -10.74 9.54 -5.78
N ILE A 158 -11.18 8.61 -4.92
CA ILE A 158 -11.59 7.25 -5.29
C ILE A 158 -13.11 7.26 -5.34
N GLY A 159 -13.68 6.84 -6.48
CA GLY A 159 -15.13 6.76 -6.60
C GLY A 159 -15.70 5.66 -5.70
N TYR A 160 -16.99 5.76 -5.39
CA TYR A 160 -17.67 4.81 -4.52
C TYR A 160 -19.07 4.54 -5.05
N GLU A 161 -19.45 3.27 -5.15
CA GLU A 161 -20.80 2.88 -5.53
C GLU A 161 -21.25 1.65 -4.71
N THR A 162 -22.55 1.56 -4.44
CA THR A 162 -23.15 0.41 -3.77
C THR A 162 -23.94 -0.42 -4.77
N ILE A 163 -23.69 -1.74 -4.76
CA ILE A 163 -24.40 -2.72 -5.58
C ILE A 163 -25.47 -3.41 -4.73
N ARG A 164 -26.66 -3.59 -5.29
CA ARG A 164 -27.80 -4.24 -4.62
C ARG A 164 -28.05 -5.65 -5.15
N PRO A 165 -28.74 -6.51 -4.36
CA PRO A 165 -29.23 -7.78 -4.87
C PRO A 165 -30.25 -7.51 -5.99
N GLY A 166 -29.91 -7.92 -7.22
CA GLY A 166 -30.73 -7.68 -8.40
C GLY A 166 -29.97 -7.01 -9.54
N ASP A 167 -28.85 -6.35 -9.23
CA ASP A 167 -28.04 -5.67 -10.22
C ASP A 167 -27.58 -6.65 -11.30
N THR A 168 -27.94 -6.32 -12.53
CA THR A 168 -27.71 -7.09 -13.73
C THR A 168 -26.31 -6.83 -14.28
N PRO A 169 -25.76 -7.75 -15.08
CA PRO A 169 -24.52 -7.49 -15.83
C PRO A 169 -24.54 -6.20 -16.66
N ALA A 170 -25.72 -5.79 -17.16
CA ALA A 170 -25.87 -4.57 -17.94
C ALA A 170 -25.72 -3.30 -17.08
N GLU A 171 -26.22 -3.32 -15.84
CA GLU A 171 -26.04 -2.22 -14.89
C GLU A 171 -24.58 -2.09 -14.45
N LEU A 172 -23.91 -3.23 -14.18
CA LEU A 172 -22.47 -3.22 -13.90
C LEU A 172 -21.65 -2.71 -15.08
N ARG A 173 -22.02 -3.07 -16.31
CA ARG A 173 -21.39 -2.51 -17.52
C ARG A 173 -21.59 -1.02 -17.63
N THR A 174 -22.80 -0.52 -17.37
CA THR A 174 -23.10 0.91 -17.39
C THR A 174 -22.27 1.64 -16.33
N LEU A 175 -22.15 1.05 -15.14
CA LEU A 175 -21.34 1.59 -14.06
C LEU A 175 -19.85 1.68 -14.45
N VAL A 176 -19.28 0.60 -14.99
CA VAL A 176 -17.88 0.58 -15.44
C VAL A 176 -17.66 1.58 -16.58
N ARG A 177 -18.57 1.70 -17.54
CA ARG A 177 -18.46 2.71 -18.61
C ARG A 177 -18.46 4.14 -18.08
N LYS A 178 -19.34 4.44 -17.11
CA LYS A 178 -19.34 5.73 -16.39
C LYS A 178 -17.98 5.99 -15.75
N PHE A 179 -17.41 4.98 -15.10
CA PHE A 179 -16.11 5.06 -14.44
C PHE A 179 -14.95 5.30 -15.41
N VAL A 180 -14.94 4.60 -16.55
CA VAL A 180 -13.97 4.80 -17.63
C VAL A 180 -14.07 6.22 -18.19
N GLY A 181 -15.27 6.71 -18.47
CA GLY A 181 -15.49 8.08 -18.94
C GLY A 181 -14.98 9.15 -17.98
N GLN A 182 -15.11 8.93 -16.67
CA GLN A 182 -14.61 9.85 -15.63
C GLN A 182 -13.07 9.90 -15.52
N ARG A 183 -12.36 8.90 -16.05
CA ARG A 183 -10.89 8.82 -16.01
C ARG A 183 -10.22 9.18 -17.33
N ALA A 184 -10.98 9.24 -18.42
CA ALA A 184 -10.51 9.69 -19.73
C ALA A 184 -10.62 11.20 -19.93
N ALA A 185 -11.32 11.91 -19.04
CA ALA A 185 -11.45 13.37 -18.98
C ALA A 185 -10.41 13.98 -18.04
#